data_AF-A0A8M1HLP0-F1
#
_entry.id   AF-A0A8M1HLP0-F1
#
_cell.length_a   1.000
_cell.length_b   1.000
_cell.length_c   1.000
_cell.angle_alpha   90.00
_cell.angle_beta   90.00
_cell.angle_gamma   90.00
#
_symmetry.space_group_name_H-M   'P 1'
#
loop_
_entity.id
_entity.type
_entity.pdbx_description
1 polymer ?
#
loop_
_entity_poly.entity_id
_entity_poly.type
_entity_poly.pdbx_seq_one_letter_code
_entity_poly.pdbx_strand_id
1 'polypeptide(L)'
;MAKTPLAEAGFYFDELNKLRVLEPDVSQKTLELKEECKEFVDKIGQFQEKVGGLIELVDELAKEAETEKMKAIGARNLLKSVAKQREAQQQQLQALIAEKKMQLERPVNQGRKSASLQLMELICRGSCLWSEVSMTRAQLQ
;
A
#
# COMPACT_ATOMS: atom_id res chain seq x y z
N MET A 1 -57.31 -31.32 -53.86
CA MET A 1 -56.09 -31.84 -54.50
C MET A 1 -56.09 -33.34 -54.31
N ALA A 2 -56.27 -34.13 -55.37
CA ALA A 2 -56.35 -35.59 -55.27
C ALA A 2 -55.00 -36.15 -54.79
N LYS A 3 -55.00 -36.91 -53.70
CA LYS A 3 -53.80 -37.63 -53.25
C LYS A 3 -53.47 -38.68 -54.30
N THR A 4 -52.27 -38.59 -54.87
CA THR A 4 -51.76 -39.63 -55.78
C THR A 4 -51.57 -40.93 -55.00
N PRO A 5 -51.86 -42.11 -55.59
CA PRO A 5 -51.73 -43.41 -54.91
C PRO A 5 -50.31 -43.69 -54.40
N LEU A 6 -49.29 -43.01 -54.97
CA LEU A 6 -47.92 -43.05 -54.44
C LEU A 6 -47.75 -42.31 -53.11
N ALA A 7 -48.48 -41.20 -52.88
CA ALA A 7 -48.44 -40.47 -51.62
C ALA A 7 -49.10 -41.28 -50.48
N GLU A 8 -50.14 -42.08 -50.78
CA GLU A 8 -50.72 -43.03 -49.83
C GLU A 8 -49.78 -44.21 -49.49
N ALA A 9 -48.88 -44.57 -50.41
CA ALA A 9 -47.84 -45.57 -50.18
C ALA A 9 -46.59 -44.98 -49.48
N GLY A 10 -46.59 -43.68 -49.13
CA GLY A 10 -45.47 -43.01 -48.47
C GLY A 10 -44.32 -42.61 -49.40
N PHE A 11 -44.54 -42.58 -50.72
CA PHE A 11 -43.54 -42.15 -51.71
C PHE A 11 -43.89 -40.78 -52.28
N TYR A 12 -42.91 -39.88 -52.25
CA TYR A 12 -42.99 -38.51 -52.72
C TYR A 12 -42.02 -38.32 -53.89
N PHE A 13 -42.38 -37.47 -54.85
CA PHE A 13 -41.47 -37.04 -55.90
C PHE A 13 -40.80 -35.73 -55.49
N ASP A 14 -39.48 -35.68 -55.65
CA ASP A 14 -38.67 -34.48 -55.51
C ASP A 14 -38.74 -33.59 -56.76
N GLU A 15 -38.26 -32.35 -56.69
CA GLU A 15 -38.22 -31.36 -57.78
C GLU A 15 -37.47 -31.86 -59.03
N LEU A 16 -36.63 -32.88 -58.86
CA LEU A 16 -35.89 -33.56 -59.93
C LEU A 16 -36.56 -34.87 -60.41
N ASN A 17 -37.86 -35.07 -60.13
CA ASN A 17 -38.63 -36.29 -60.42
C ASN A 17 -38.01 -37.58 -59.86
N LYS A 18 -37.23 -37.49 -58.79
CA LYS A 18 -36.69 -38.66 -58.08
C LYS A 18 -37.65 -39.12 -57.00
N LEU A 19 -37.88 -40.43 -56.92
CA LEU A 19 -38.70 -41.03 -55.88
C LEU A 19 -37.99 -40.94 -54.52
N ARG A 20 -38.65 -40.37 -53.52
CA ARG A 20 -38.17 -40.24 -52.13
C ARG A 20 -39.20 -40.80 -51.15
N VAL A 21 -38.72 -41.35 -50.04
CA VAL A 21 -39.56 -41.90 -48.95
C VAL A 21 -39.99 -40.80 -47.95
N LEU A 22 -39.23 -39.70 -47.91
CA LEU A 22 -39.51 -38.54 -47.06
C LEU A 22 -40.04 -37.39 -47.92
N GLU A 23 -41.04 -36.68 -47.40
CA GLU A 23 -41.57 -35.47 -48.04
C GLU A 23 -40.44 -34.43 -48.20
N PRO A 24 -40.25 -33.83 -49.39
CA PRO A 24 -39.11 -32.96 -49.67
C PRO A 24 -39.05 -31.72 -48.75
N ASP A 25 -40.20 -31.13 -48.41
CA ASP A 25 -40.29 -30.01 -47.45
C ASP A 25 -39.82 -30.40 -46.04
N VAL A 26 -40.20 -31.58 -45.57
CA VAL A 26 -39.79 -32.09 -44.25
C VAL A 26 -38.29 -32.39 -44.26
N SER A 27 -37.77 -32.94 -45.37
CA SER A 27 -36.35 -33.21 -45.54
C SER A 27 -35.49 -31.93 -45.54
N GLN A 28 -35.94 -30.86 -46.22
CA GLN A 28 -35.23 -29.58 -46.26
C GLN A 28 -35.24 -28.90 -44.88
N LYS A 29 -36.41 -28.80 -44.22
CA LYS A 29 -36.52 -28.24 -42.87
C LYS A 29 -35.68 -29.00 -41.84
N THR A 30 -35.57 -30.33 -41.98
CA THR A 30 -34.73 -31.14 -41.09
C THR A 30 -33.23 -30.88 -41.32
N LEU A 31 -32.82 -30.58 -42.56
CA LEU A 31 -31.44 -30.21 -42.88
C LEU A 31 -31.11 -28.80 -42.37
N GLU A 32 -31.98 -27.83 -42.59
CA GLU A 32 -31.84 -26.46 -42.06
C GLU A 32 -31.71 -26.48 -40.54
N LEU A 33 -32.62 -27.17 -39.84
CA LEU A 33 -32.57 -27.32 -38.39
C LEU A 33 -31.26 -27.98 -37.92
N LYS A 34 -30.74 -28.96 -38.67
CA LYS A 34 -29.46 -29.61 -38.34
C LYS A 34 -28.28 -28.64 -38.48
N GLU A 35 -28.30 -27.77 -39.49
CA GLU A 35 -27.25 -26.75 -39.67
C GLU A 35 -27.33 -25.68 -38.57
N GLU A 36 -28.51 -25.18 -38.27
CA GLU A 36 -28.73 -24.21 -37.19
C GLU A 36 -28.29 -24.76 -35.83
N CYS A 37 -28.63 -26.02 -35.53
CA CYS A 37 -28.18 -26.68 -34.31
C CYS A 37 -26.65 -26.79 -34.23
N LYS A 38 -25.97 -27.05 -35.35
CA LYS A 38 -24.50 -27.08 -35.38
C LYS A 38 -23.92 -25.71 -35.11
N GLU A 39 -24.41 -24.68 -35.79
CA GLU A 39 -23.95 -23.31 -35.54
C GLU A 39 -24.17 -22.87 -34.09
N PHE A 40 -25.30 -23.28 -33.50
CA PHE A 40 -25.60 -22.96 -32.11
C PHE A 40 -24.60 -23.63 -31.16
N VAL A 41 -24.29 -24.91 -31.39
CA VAL A 41 -23.28 -25.64 -30.59
C VAL A 41 -21.90 -25.00 -30.75
N ASP A 42 -21.51 -24.62 -31.96
CA ASP A 42 -20.23 -23.95 -32.22
C ASP A 42 -20.13 -22.59 -31.52
N LYS A 43 -21.20 -21.79 -31.57
CA LYS A 43 -21.29 -20.49 -30.87
C LYS A 43 -21.20 -20.68 -29.35
N ILE A 44 -21.85 -21.70 -28.80
CA ILE A 44 -21.73 -22.03 -27.36
C ILE A 44 -20.30 -22.48 -27.02
N GLY A 45 -19.66 -23.29 -27.87
CA GLY A 45 -18.27 -23.70 -27.67
C GLY A 45 -17.32 -22.51 -27.58
N GLN A 46 -17.44 -21.56 -28.51
CA GLN A 46 -16.65 -20.32 -28.50
C GLN A 46 -16.95 -19.48 -27.25
N PHE A 47 -18.21 -19.37 -26.84
CA PHE A 47 -18.58 -18.63 -25.63
C PHE A 47 -17.94 -19.26 -24.37
N GLN A 48 -17.98 -20.58 -24.25
CA GLN A 48 -17.37 -21.31 -23.14
C GLN A 48 -15.86 -21.10 -23.10
N GLU A 49 -15.18 -21.13 -24.25
CA GLU A 49 -13.74 -20.84 -24.35
C GLU A 49 -13.42 -19.42 -23.87
N LYS A 50 -14.19 -18.41 -24.32
CA LYS A 50 -13.99 -17.02 -23.90
C LYS A 50 -14.24 -16.81 -22.41
N VAL A 51 -15.29 -17.41 -21.85
CA VAL A 51 -15.59 -17.32 -20.42
C VAL A 51 -14.52 -18.06 -19.60
N GLY A 52 -14.06 -19.22 -20.05
CA GLY A 52 -12.95 -19.95 -19.42
C GLY A 52 -11.68 -19.11 -19.34
N GLY A 53 -11.27 -18.51 -20.47
CA GLY A 53 -10.11 -17.60 -20.48
C GLY A 53 -10.30 -16.36 -19.62
N LEU A 54 -11.53 -15.81 -19.55
CA LEU A 54 -11.82 -14.66 -18.68
C LEU A 54 -11.70 -15.03 -17.19
N ILE A 55 -12.17 -16.22 -16.79
CA ILE A 55 -12.05 -16.70 -15.40
C ILE A 55 -10.58 -16.82 -15.02
N GLU A 56 -9.74 -17.40 -15.88
CA GLU A 56 -8.30 -17.53 -15.66
C GLU A 56 -7.62 -16.15 -15.48
N LEU A 57 -7.92 -15.21 -16.36
CA LEU A 57 -7.37 -13.84 -16.27
C LEU A 57 -7.80 -13.12 -14.98
N VAL A 58 -9.06 -13.30 -14.56
CA VAL A 58 -9.56 -12.71 -13.31
C VAL A 58 -8.89 -13.34 -12.09
N ASP A 59 -8.66 -14.64 -12.10
CA ASP A 59 -7.94 -15.35 -11.03
C ASP A 59 -6.48 -14.93 -10.92
N GLU A 60 -5.79 -14.74 -12.05
CA GLU A 60 -4.43 -14.21 -12.09
C GLU A 60 -4.38 -12.78 -11.53
N LEU A 61 -5.28 -11.91 -12.00
CA LEU A 61 -5.37 -10.54 -11.52
C LEU A 61 -5.66 -10.47 -10.01
N ALA A 62 -6.52 -11.34 -9.50
CA ALA A 62 -6.80 -11.44 -8.07
C ALA A 62 -5.57 -11.83 -7.25
N LYS A 63 -4.77 -12.79 -7.74
CA LYS A 63 -3.50 -13.21 -7.10
C LYS A 63 -2.47 -12.08 -7.09
N GLU A 64 -2.32 -11.37 -8.20
CA GLU A 64 -1.41 -10.23 -8.30
C GLU A 64 -1.83 -9.10 -7.35
N ALA A 65 -3.12 -8.77 -7.32
CA ALA A 65 -3.66 -7.74 -6.43
C ALA A 65 -3.41 -8.06 -4.95
N GLU A 66 -3.65 -9.31 -4.52
CA GLU A 66 -3.36 -9.73 -3.14
C GLU A 66 -1.85 -9.72 -2.82
N THR A 67 -1.01 -10.05 -3.81
CA THR A 67 0.46 -9.97 -3.66
C THR A 67 0.92 -8.54 -3.44
N GLU A 68 0.46 -7.59 -4.26
CA GLU A 68 0.81 -6.17 -4.12
C GLU A 68 0.23 -5.57 -2.83
N LYS A 69 -1.00 -5.93 -2.46
CA LYS A 69 -1.60 -5.55 -1.18
C LYS A 69 -0.74 -6.01 0.00
N MET A 70 -0.21 -7.24 -0.03
CA MET A 70 0.69 -7.71 1.01
C MET A 70 2.01 -6.94 1.05
N LYS A 71 2.62 -6.64 -0.10
CA LYS A 71 3.84 -5.81 -0.15
C LYS A 71 3.60 -4.42 0.44
N ALA A 72 2.47 -3.79 0.11
CA ALA A 72 2.09 -2.48 0.65
C ALA A 72 1.89 -2.50 2.18
N ILE A 73 1.23 -3.53 2.71
CA ILE A 73 1.09 -3.73 4.16
C ILE A 73 2.46 -3.91 4.82
N GLY A 74 3.33 -4.72 4.22
CA GLY A 74 4.70 -4.93 4.70
C GLY A 74 5.51 -3.63 4.78
N ALA A 75 5.52 -2.86 3.69
CA ALA A 75 6.19 -1.55 3.63
C ALA A 75 5.65 -0.57 4.67
N ARG A 76 4.32 -0.50 4.84
CA ARG A 76 3.68 0.34 5.85
C ARG A 76 4.10 -0.05 7.27
N ASN A 77 4.16 -1.34 7.57
CA ASN A 77 4.57 -1.83 8.88
C ASN A 77 6.04 -1.50 9.17
N LEU A 78 6.91 -1.62 8.17
CA LEU A 78 8.31 -1.23 8.27
C LEU A 78 8.47 0.27 8.54
N LEU A 79 7.75 1.12 7.81
CA LEU A 79 7.79 2.57 8.06
C LEU A 79 7.31 2.91 9.47
N LYS A 80 6.25 2.25 9.95
CA LYS A 80 5.75 2.43 11.31
C LYS A 80 6.76 1.99 12.37
N SER A 81 7.49 0.90 12.14
CA SER A 81 8.52 0.44 13.09
C SER A 81 9.73 1.38 13.09
N VAL A 82 10.17 1.86 11.93
CA VAL A 82 11.25 2.84 11.80
C VAL A 82 10.89 4.16 12.49
N ALA A 83 9.66 4.66 12.33
CA ALA A 83 9.21 5.87 13.02
C ALA A 83 9.29 5.72 14.55
N LYS A 84 8.78 4.60 15.09
CA LYS A 84 8.88 4.29 16.52
C LYS A 84 10.33 4.16 17.00
N GLN A 85 11.20 3.53 16.20
CA GLN A 85 12.61 3.42 16.53
C GLN A 85 13.29 4.79 16.57
N ARG A 86 12.97 5.68 15.62
CA ARG A 86 13.48 7.07 15.61
C ARG A 86 13.02 7.85 16.83
N GLU A 87 11.75 7.75 17.21
CA GLU A 87 11.22 8.40 18.41
C GLU A 87 11.94 7.91 19.68
N ALA A 88 12.12 6.60 19.82
CA ALA A 88 12.85 6.02 20.95
C ALA A 88 14.31 6.48 21.00
N GLN A 89 15.01 6.49 19.84
CA GLN A 89 16.38 7.00 19.74
C GLN A 89 16.46 8.49 20.10
N GLN A 90 15.49 9.30 19.65
CA GLN A 90 15.45 10.72 19.97
C GLN A 90 15.27 10.95 21.48
N GLN A 91 14.39 10.19 22.13
CA GLN A 91 14.21 10.26 23.59
C GLN A 91 15.48 9.85 24.34
N GLN A 92 16.15 8.77 23.91
CA GLN A 92 17.43 8.34 24.48
C GLN A 92 18.51 9.43 24.35
N LEU A 93 18.64 10.04 23.16
CA LEU A 93 19.60 11.12 22.93
C LEU A 93 19.26 12.36 23.77
N GLN A 94 17.99 12.73 23.91
CA GLN A 94 17.57 13.84 24.76
C GLN A 94 17.92 13.60 26.23
N ALA A 95 17.71 12.38 26.72
CA ALA A 95 18.10 12.01 28.09
C ALA A 95 19.62 12.14 28.29
N LEU A 96 20.42 11.63 27.35
CA LEU A 96 21.88 11.77 27.38
C LEU A 96 22.34 13.23 27.33
N ILE A 97 21.73 14.06 26.48
CA ILE A 97 22.02 15.49 26.42
C ILE A 97 21.69 16.17 27.75
N ALA A 98 20.53 15.86 28.35
CA ALA A 98 20.14 16.41 29.64
C ALA A 98 21.12 16.01 30.75
N GLU A 99 21.55 14.74 30.78
CA GLU A 99 22.55 14.25 31.73
C GLU A 99 23.88 15.01 31.58
N LYS A 100 24.38 15.16 30.34
CA LYS A 100 25.63 15.87 30.06
C LYS A 100 25.54 17.36 30.39
N LYS A 101 24.40 18.01 30.11
CA LYS A 101 24.16 19.40 30.54
C LYS A 101 24.22 19.53 32.05
N MET A 102 23.58 18.63 32.79
CA MET A 102 23.64 18.64 34.26
C MET A 102 25.07 18.43 34.77
N GLN A 103 25.86 17.55 34.13
CA GLN A 103 27.27 17.34 34.47
C GLN A 103 28.12 18.61 34.28
N LEU A 104 27.81 19.44 33.28
CA LEU A 104 28.51 20.70 33.02
C LEU A 104 28.02 21.88 33.88
N GLU A 105 26.73 21.94 34.21
CA GLU A 105 26.17 23.00 35.06
C GLU A 105 26.75 22.98 36.46
N ARG A 106 27.03 21.78 37.01
CA ARG A 106 27.65 21.62 38.34
C ARG A 106 28.98 22.38 38.49
N PRO A 107 30.03 22.11 37.69
CA PRO A 107 31.30 22.83 37.80
C PRO A 107 31.19 24.30 37.39
N VAL A 108 30.35 24.64 36.39
CA VAL A 108 30.14 26.04 35.99
C VAL A 108 29.56 26.86 37.14
N ASN A 109 28.55 26.32 37.83
CA ASN A 109 27.95 26.98 38.99
C ASN A 109 28.93 27.08 40.16
N GLN A 110 29.76 26.06 40.37
CA GLN A 110 30.83 26.11 41.39
C GLN A 110 31.85 27.21 41.07
N GLY A 111 32.31 27.29 39.83
CA GLY A 111 33.25 28.32 39.36
C GLY A 111 32.68 29.74 39.44
N ARG A 112 31.38 29.91 39.14
CA ARG A 112 30.69 31.20 39.29
C ARG A 112 30.62 31.64 40.76
N LYS A 113 30.31 30.71 41.68
CA LYS A 113 30.31 30.98 43.12
C LYS A 113 31.71 31.36 43.63
N SER A 114 32.75 30.61 43.24
CA SER A 114 34.12 30.94 43.65
C SER A 114 34.57 32.30 43.11
N ALA A 115 34.24 32.64 41.86
CA ALA A 115 34.55 33.95 41.29
C ALA A 115 33.82 35.09 42.05
N SER A 116 32.56 34.91 42.42
CA SER A 116 31.85 35.91 43.24
C SER A 116 32.45 36.10 44.63
N LEU A 117 32.91 35.01 45.27
CA LEU A 117 33.58 35.08 46.58
C LEU A 117 34.93 35.80 46.47
N GLN A 118 35.74 35.47 45.46
CA GLN A 118 37.01 36.15 45.20
C GLN A 118 36.83 37.64 44.93
N LEU A 119 35.80 38.01 44.16
CA LEU A 119 35.48 39.42 43.90
C LEU A 119 35.09 40.14 45.20
N MET A 120 34.28 39.52 46.05
CA MET A 120 33.89 40.06 47.35
C MET A 120 35.11 40.27 48.27
N GLU A 121 36.03 39.30 48.32
CA GLU A 121 37.28 39.43 49.08
C GLU A 121 38.17 40.57 48.56
N LEU A 122 38.32 40.71 47.25
CA LEU A 122 39.07 41.81 46.62
C LEU A 122 38.47 43.17 46.96
N ILE A 123 37.14 43.30 46.90
CA ILE A 123 36.43 44.52 47.28
C ILE A 123 36.66 44.85 48.76
N CYS A 124 36.52 43.87 49.67
CA CYS A 124 36.77 44.08 51.10
C CYS A 124 38.23 44.49 51.38
N ARG A 125 39.21 43.82 50.76
CA ARG A 125 40.63 44.20 50.89
C ARG A 125 40.90 45.60 50.37
N GLY A 126 40.31 45.97 49.23
CA GLY A 126 40.41 47.32 48.68
C GLY A 126 39.86 48.38 49.64
N SER A 127 38.67 48.15 50.21
CA SER A 127 38.04 49.04 51.19
C SER A 127 38.85 49.18 52.48
N CYS A 128 39.45 48.10 52.99
CA CYS A 128 40.35 48.15 54.15
C CYS A 128 41.63 48.93 53.85
N LEU A 129 42.29 48.67 52.71
CA LEU A 129 43.47 49.43 52.31
C LEU A 129 43.15 50.93 52.16
N TRP A 130 42.00 51.26 51.58
CA TRP A 130 41.57 52.66 51.46
C TRP A 130 41.38 53.32 52.83
N SER A 131 40.78 52.60 53.78
CA SER A 131 40.61 53.07 55.15
C SER A 131 41.96 53.28 55.85
N GLU A 132 42.89 52.33 55.73
CA GLU A 132 44.25 52.42 56.29
C GLU A 132 45.07 53.57 55.69
N VAL A 133 45.04 53.74 54.36
CA VAL A 133 45.71 54.85 53.67
C VAL A 133 45.10 56.20 54.04
N SER A 134 43.78 56.26 54.21
CA SER A 134 43.09 57.48 54.64
C SER A 134 43.43 57.87 56.08
N MET A 135 43.53 56.91 57.00
CA MET A 135 43.94 57.15 58.39
C MET A 135 45.41 57.58 58.50
N THR A 136 46.32 56.93 57.79
CA THR A 136 47.74 57.33 57.78
C THR A 136 47.95 58.72 57.18
N ARG A 137 47.18 59.09 56.15
CA ARG A 137 47.18 60.46 55.62
C ARG A 137 46.64 61.48 56.63
N ALA A 138 45.64 61.12 57.43
CA ALA A 138 45.08 62.00 58.47
C ALA A 138 46.01 62.19 59.69
N GLN A 139 46.94 61.26 59.96
CA GLN A 139 47.91 61.37 61.07
C GLN A 139 49.21 62.12 60.70
N LEU A 140 49.42 62.42 59.42
CA LEU A 140 50.59 63.14 58.89
C LEU A 140 50.32 64.64 58.65
N GLN A 141 49.18 65.16 59.11
CA GLN A 141 48.81 66.58 59.18
C GLN A 141 48.70 67.01 60.65
#